data_AF-A0A3C0CWP0-F1
#
_entry.id   AF-A0A3C0CWP0-F1
#
_cell.length_a   1.000
_cell.length_b   1.000
_cell.length_c   1.000
_cell.angle_alpha   90.00
_cell.angle_beta   90.00
_cell.angle_gamma   90.00
#
_symmetry.space_group_name_H-M   'P 1'
#
loop_
_entity.id
_entity.type
_entity.pdbx_description
1 polymer ?
#
loop_
_entity_poly.entity_id
_entity_poly.type
_entity_poly.pdbx_seq_one_letter_code
_entity_poly.pdbx_strand_id
1 'polypeptide(L)'
;TNMAGRGVDIILGGMPTGGAGGRNPEAEDVARVGGLCILGSERHESRRIDNQLRGRAGRQGDPGASKFFVSLEDELWRVFGDKSQSPLLSSWQEEMAMPSKLLSKMIERTQKKMEEHYFEIRKHVLKYDDVMNVQREVIYGQRRQILEGVDLKQTITEYLQKTVTDAVDTYCPESLSPAEWDTDTMYEYLNEIFPLSVYARTSDLKGKKREEAGDFLLAILERTY
;
A
#
# COMPACT_ATOMS: atom_id res chain seq x y z
N THR A 1 1.64 -26.68 9.12
CA THR A 1 1.27 -26.30 7.73
C THR A 1 0.06 -25.41 7.77
N ASN A 2 0.12 -24.26 7.10
CA ASN A 2 -1.00 -23.31 7.08
C ASN A 2 -2.06 -23.74 6.07
N MET A 3 -3.32 -23.58 6.47
CA MET A 3 -4.47 -23.87 5.63
C MET A 3 -4.81 -22.65 4.77
N ALA A 4 -4.99 -22.86 3.46
CA ALA A 4 -5.40 -21.81 2.55
C ALA A 4 -6.94 -21.67 2.48
N GLY A 5 -7.46 -20.55 2.96
CA GLY A 5 -8.83 -20.07 2.69
C GLY A 5 -9.96 -21.08 2.96
N ARG A 6 -11.07 -20.95 2.19
CA ARG A 6 -12.27 -21.80 2.31
C ARG A 6 -12.00 -23.27 1.89
N GLY A 7 -10.99 -23.48 1.02
CA GLY A 7 -10.60 -24.77 0.43
C GLY A 7 -11.76 -25.57 -0.17
N VAL A 8 -11.50 -26.86 -0.43
CA VAL A 8 -12.51 -27.82 -0.92
C VAL A 8 -13.35 -28.31 0.27
N ASP A 9 -14.63 -28.54 0.00
CA ASP A 9 -15.59 -29.06 0.98
C ASP A 9 -15.24 -30.50 1.35
N ILE A 10 -15.21 -30.78 2.65
CA ILE A 10 -14.99 -32.14 3.17
C ILE A 10 -16.37 -32.76 3.34
N ILE A 11 -16.72 -33.66 2.41
CA ILE A 11 -17.99 -34.37 2.44
C ILE A 11 -17.87 -35.55 3.42
N LEU A 12 -18.80 -35.65 4.38
CA LEU A 12 -18.84 -36.79 5.30
C LEU A 12 -19.08 -38.09 4.52
N GLY A 13 -18.31 -39.14 4.81
CA GLY A 13 -18.32 -40.38 4.05
C GLY A 13 -17.61 -40.30 2.69
N GLY A 14 -17.00 -39.16 2.32
CA GLY A 14 -16.26 -39.02 1.07
C GLY A 14 -17.12 -38.69 -0.15
N MET A 15 -16.47 -38.55 -1.31
CA MET A 15 -17.16 -38.23 -2.57
C MET A 15 -18.08 -39.39 -2.98
N PRO A 16 -19.31 -39.13 -3.44
CA PRO A 16 -20.21 -40.18 -3.89
C PRO A 16 -19.60 -40.92 -5.09
N THR A 17 -19.55 -42.24 -5.00
CA THR A 17 -19.09 -43.12 -6.08
C THR A 17 -20.14 -43.16 -7.19
N GLY A 18 -19.76 -42.83 -8.43
CA GLY A 18 -20.62 -43.02 -9.62
C GLY A 18 -21.32 -41.78 -10.20
N GLY A 19 -20.99 -40.56 -9.78
CA GLY A 19 -21.43 -39.32 -10.46
C GLY A 19 -22.91 -38.96 -10.31
N ALA A 20 -23.72 -39.80 -9.67
CA ALA A 20 -25.07 -39.47 -9.27
C ALA A 20 -25.03 -38.52 -8.06
N GLY A 21 -25.67 -37.35 -8.18
CA GLY A 21 -25.81 -36.42 -7.06
C GLY A 21 -26.54 -37.08 -5.90
N GLY A 22 -25.85 -37.27 -4.78
CA GLY A 22 -26.38 -37.93 -3.58
C GLY A 22 -25.34 -37.98 -2.46
N ARG A 23 -25.81 -38.14 -1.22
CA ARG A 23 -24.95 -38.30 -0.03
C ARG A 23 -24.48 -39.76 0.06
N ASN A 24 -23.20 -39.99 0.33
CA ASN A 24 -22.67 -41.36 0.51
C ASN A 24 -23.40 -42.04 1.70
N PRO A 25 -23.84 -43.32 1.60
CA PRO A 25 -24.38 -44.06 2.74
C PRO A 25 -23.51 -44.00 4.00
N GLU A 26 -22.18 -44.03 3.86
CA GLU A 26 -21.23 -43.92 4.98
C GLU A 26 -21.31 -42.57 5.70
N ALA A 27 -21.90 -41.54 5.08
CA ALA A 27 -22.05 -40.23 5.68
C ALA A 27 -22.96 -40.24 6.91
N GLU A 28 -23.93 -41.16 6.98
CA GLU A 28 -24.80 -41.33 8.15
C GLU A 28 -24.03 -41.95 9.32
N ASP A 29 -23.16 -42.91 9.06
CA ASP A 29 -22.31 -43.53 10.08
C ASP A 29 -21.29 -42.53 10.63
N VAL A 30 -20.66 -41.74 9.74
CA VAL A 30 -19.76 -40.65 10.13
C VAL A 30 -20.51 -39.57 10.92
N ALA A 31 -21.74 -39.22 10.53
CA ALA A 31 -22.57 -38.28 11.27
C ALA A 31 -22.92 -38.80 12.67
N ARG A 32 -23.22 -40.09 12.81
CA ARG A 32 -23.58 -40.74 14.08
C ARG A 32 -22.46 -40.71 15.11
N VAL A 33 -21.20 -40.76 14.67
CA VAL A 33 -20.02 -40.64 15.55
C VAL A 33 -19.62 -39.18 15.84
N GLY A 34 -20.39 -38.20 15.37
CA GLY A 34 -20.17 -36.77 15.64
C GLY A 34 -19.57 -35.98 14.47
N GLY A 35 -19.41 -36.60 13.30
CA GLY A 35 -18.96 -35.95 12.07
C GLY A 35 -17.49 -35.52 12.09
N LEU A 36 -17.17 -34.49 11.30
CA LEU A 36 -15.79 -34.02 11.17
C LEU A 36 -15.34 -33.28 12.44
N CYS A 37 -14.24 -33.73 13.03
CA CYS A 37 -13.58 -33.06 14.15
C CYS A 37 -12.35 -32.29 13.65
N ILE A 38 -12.35 -30.99 13.86
CA ILE A 38 -11.23 -30.10 13.53
C ILE A 38 -10.35 -29.91 14.75
N LEU A 39 -9.09 -30.30 14.64
CA LEU A 39 -8.08 -30.09 15.67
C LEU A 39 -7.11 -29.01 15.21
N GLY A 40 -7.11 -27.87 15.91
CA GLY A 40 -6.08 -26.86 15.77
C GLY A 40 -4.95 -27.14 16.76
N SER A 41 -3.73 -27.33 16.27
CA SER A 41 -2.56 -27.52 17.13
C SER A 41 -2.10 -26.23 17.80
N GLU A 42 -2.42 -25.09 17.19
CA GLU A 42 -2.05 -23.74 17.60
C GLU A 42 -3.16 -22.77 17.21
N ARG A 43 -3.01 -21.49 17.61
CA ARG A 43 -3.88 -20.38 17.20
C ARG A 43 -3.16 -19.49 16.21
N HIS A 44 -3.84 -19.14 15.12
CA HIS A 44 -3.30 -18.19 14.17
C HIS A 44 -3.34 -16.77 14.74
N GLU A 45 -2.46 -15.92 14.26
CA GLU A 45 -2.45 -14.46 14.46
C GLU A 45 -3.79 -13.78 14.15
N SER A 46 -4.56 -14.33 13.21
CA SER A 46 -5.84 -13.77 12.79
C SER A 46 -6.96 -14.72 13.11
N ARG A 47 -7.95 -14.21 13.84
CA ARG A 47 -9.15 -14.96 14.20
C ARG A 47 -9.92 -15.44 12.96
N ARG A 48 -9.81 -14.72 11.85
CA ARG A 48 -10.42 -15.09 10.57
C ARG A 48 -9.93 -16.45 10.09
N ILE A 49 -8.65 -16.77 10.21
CA ILE A 49 -8.07 -18.04 9.75
C ILE A 49 -8.49 -19.19 10.67
N ASP A 50 -8.50 -18.96 11.99
CA ASP A 50 -9.04 -19.93 12.95
C ASP A 50 -10.51 -20.27 12.66
N ASN A 51 -11.32 -19.26 12.32
CA ASN A 51 -12.72 -19.44 11.97
C ASN A 51 -12.88 -20.16 10.61
N GLN A 52 -11.98 -19.94 9.65
CA GLN A 52 -11.96 -20.70 8.40
C GLN A 52 -11.68 -22.19 8.65
N LEU A 53 -10.72 -22.49 9.51
CA LEU A 53 -10.41 -23.86 9.93
C LEU A 53 -11.61 -24.50 10.65
N ARG A 54 -12.22 -23.80 11.61
CA ARG A 54 -13.43 -24.26 12.32
C ARG A 54 -14.60 -24.53 11.37
N GLY A 55 -14.83 -23.62 10.42
CA GLY A 55 -15.95 -23.69 9.47
C GLY A 55 -15.86 -24.83 8.45
N ARG A 56 -14.82 -25.65 8.50
CA ARG A 56 -14.75 -26.89 7.73
C ARG A 56 -15.61 -28.00 8.31
N ALA A 57 -15.79 -28.02 9.62
CA ALA A 57 -16.77 -28.87 10.27
C ALA A 57 -18.15 -28.20 10.27
N GLY A 58 -19.21 -29.00 10.39
CA GLY A 58 -20.56 -28.50 10.58
C GLY A 58 -21.20 -27.86 9.35
N ARG A 59 -20.75 -28.21 8.14
CA ARG A 59 -21.27 -27.63 6.90
C ARG A 59 -22.64 -28.23 6.57
N GLN A 60 -23.54 -27.40 6.02
CA GLN A 60 -24.90 -27.82 5.65
C GLN A 60 -25.70 -28.47 6.81
N GLY A 61 -25.39 -28.12 8.06
CA GLY A 61 -26.05 -28.68 9.24
C GLY A 61 -25.54 -30.05 9.67
N ASP A 62 -24.48 -30.56 9.04
CA ASP A 62 -23.81 -31.77 9.50
C ASP A 62 -23.32 -31.64 10.95
N PRO A 63 -23.27 -32.73 11.73
CA PRO A 63 -22.58 -32.71 13.01
C PRO A 63 -21.08 -32.49 12.80
N GLY A 64 -20.46 -31.80 13.75
CA GLY A 64 -19.03 -31.55 13.71
C GLY A 64 -18.56 -30.86 14.97
N ALA A 65 -17.26 -30.97 15.23
CA ALA A 65 -16.63 -30.39 16.41
C ALA A 65 -15.35 -29.64 16.01
N SER A 66 -14.95 -28.67 16.82
CA SER A 66 -13.63 -28.05 16.71
C SER A 66 -13.01 -27.89 18.09
N LYS A 67 -11.74 -28.27 18.21
CA LYS A 67 -10.95 -28.09 19.43
C LYS A 67 -9.58 -27.54 19.07
N PHE A 68 -9.17 -26.50 19.79
CA PHE A 68 -7.86 -25.88 19.61
C PHE A 68 -7.03 -26.16 20.85
N PHE A 69 -5.81 -26.64 20.63
CA PHE A 69 -4.76 -26.78 21.64
C PHE A 69 -3.86 -25.56 21.52
N VAL A 70 -3.42 -25.05 22.67
CA VAL A 70 -2.59 -23.84 22.74
C VAL A 70 -1.62 -23.99 23.89
N SER A 71 -0.38 -23.60 23.67
CA SER A 71 0.65 -23.48 24.69
C SER A 71 0.99 -22.02 24.97
N LEU A 72 1.52 -21.73 26.16
CA LEU A 72 2.10 -20.42 26.49
C LEU A 72 3.46 -20.21 25.78
N GLU A 73 4.02 -21.26 25.18
CA GLU A 73 5.24 -21.23 24.39
C GLU A 73 4.99 -20.97 22.89
N ASP A 74 3.72 -20.99 22.46
CA ASP A 74 3.35 -20.78 21.06
C ASP A 74 3.77 -19.39 20.58
N GLU A 75 4.06 -19.28 19.28
CA GLU A 75 4.56 -18.05 18.66
C GLU A 75 3.63 -16.85 18.89
N LEU A 76 2.32 -17.06 18.83
CA LEU A 76 1.30 -16.05 19.14
C LEU A 76 1.53 -15.41 20.51
N TRP A 77 1.84 -16.23 21.51
CA TRP A 77 2.13 -15.79 22.87
C TRP A 77 3.54 -15.21 22.99
N ARG A 78 4.52 -15.75 22.28
CA ARG A 78 5.90 -15.25 22.31
C ARG A 78 6.01 -13.81 21.81
N VAL A 79 5.30 -13.45 20.74
CA VAL A 79 5.45 -12.14 20.09
C VAL A 79 4.61 -11.05 20.78
N PHE A 80 3.46 -11.41 21.35
CA PHE A 80 2.49 -10.43 21.86
C PHE A 80 1.99 -10.70 23.29
N GLY A 81 2.34 -11.85 23.83
CA GLY A 81 2.15 -12.17 25.23
C GLY A 81 3.27 -11.56 26.05
N ASP A 82 3.04 -10.33 26.49
CA ASP A 82 3.93 -9.67 27.43
C ASP A 82 3.94 -10.46 28.74
N LYS A 83 4.92 -11.36 28.90
CA LYS A 83 5.09 -12.19 30.10
C LYS A 83 5.23 -11.34 31.36
N SER A 84 5.64 -10.07 31.23
CA SER A 84 5.80 -9.13 32.34
C SER A 84 4.49 -8.49 32.80
N GLN A 85 3.45 -8.46 31.95
CA GLN A 85 2.21 -7.73 32.22
C GLN A 85 1.06 -8.55 32.78
N SER A 86 1.21 -9.86 32.97
CA SER A 86 0.21 -10.65 33.69
C SER A 86 0.81 -11.25 34.96
N PRO A 87 0.70 -10.54 36.11
CA PRO A 87 1.06 -11.08 37.44
C PRO A 87 0.37 -12.43 37.73
N LEU A 88 -0.76 -12.68 37.07
CA LEU A 88 -1.53 -13.91 37.14
C LEU A 88 -0.84 -15.09 36.44
N LEU A 89 -0.10 -14.85 35.36
CA LEU A 89 0.62 -15.90 34.63
C LEU A 89 1.98 -16.18 35.26
N SER A 90 2.66 -15.16 35.77
CA SER A 90 3.92 -15.33 36.51
C SER A 90 3.75 -16.10 37.83
N SER A 91 2.53 -16.18 38.36
CA SER A 91 2.19 -16.92 39.59
C SER A 91 1.54 -18.28 39.31
N TRP A 92 1.36 -18.65 38.03
CA TRP A 92 0.73 -19.91 37.66
C TRP A 92 1.76 -21.05 37.65
N GLN A 93 1.39 -22.19 38.26
CA GLN A 93 2.25 -23.37 38.28
C GLN A 93 2.25 -24.05 36.91
N GLU A 94 3.42 -24.32 36.33
CA GLU A 94 3.57 -24.91 34.98
C GLU A 94 2.88 -26.28 34.84
N GLU A 95 2.75 -27.04 35.93
CA GLU A 95 2.10 -28.35 35.92
C GLU A 95 0.56 -28.31 36.04
N MET A 96 -0.03 -27.13 36.25
CA MET A 96 -1.48 -26.98 36.38
C MET A 96 -2.13 -26.53 35.08
N ALA A 97 -3.10 -27.30 34.60
CA ALA A 97 -3.92 -26.92 33.46
C ALA A 97 -4.66 -25.59 33.73
N MET A 98 -4.44 -24.61 32.84
CA MET A 98 -5.13 -23.33 32.92
C MET A 98 -6.63 -23.46 32.59
N PRO A 99 -7.52 -22.70 33.26
CA PRO A 99 -8.93 -22.64 32.90
C PRO A 99 -9.13 -22.18 31.45
N SER A 100 -9.82 -23.00 30.66
CA SER A 100 -10.03 -22.76 29.22
C SER A 100 -10.67 -21.40 28.89
N LYS A 101 -11.56 -20.91 29.76
CA LYS A 101 -12.23 -19.59 29.60
C LYS A 101 -11.27 -18.41 29.75
N LEU A 102 -10.29 -18.52 30.66
CA LEU A 102 -9.31 -17.46 30.90
C LEU A 102 -8.34 -17.37 29.73
N LEU A 103 -7.77 -18.51 29.33
CA LEU A 103 -6.85 -18.61 28.21
C LEU A 103 -7.49 -18.15 26.89
N SER A 104 -8.75 -18.54 26.64
CA SER A 104 -9.49 -18.10 25.45
C SER A 104 -9.64 -16.57 25.39
N LYS A 105 -9.95 -15.91 26.51
CA LYS A 105 -10.06 -14.44 26.57
C LYS A 105 -8.73 -13.74 26.36
N MET A 106 -7.64 -14.30 26.90
CA MET A 106 -6.29 -13.75 26.70
C MET A 106 -5.90 -13.83 25.22
N ILE A 107 -6.08 -14.99 24.59
CA ILE A 107 -5.81 -15.20 23.17
C ILE A 107 -6.61 -14.23 22.30
N GLU A 108 -7.90 -14.06 22.58
CA GLU A 108 -8.76 -13.13 21.84
C GLU A 108 -8.27 -11.68 21.92
N ARG A 109 -7.81 -11.24 23.10
CA ARG A 109 -7.21 -9.91 23.28
C ARG A 109 -5.91 -9.76 22.49
N THR A 110 -5.06 -10.79 22.53
CA THR A 110 -3.80 -10.82 21.79
C THR A 110 -4.04 -10.75 20.28
N GLN A 111 -4.93 -11.59 19.74
CA GLN A 111 -5.33 -11.56 18.34
C GLN A 111 -5.88 -10.19 17.93
N LYS A 112 -6.71 -9.55 18.77
CA LYS A 112 -7.22 -8.20 18.50
C LYS A 112 -6.09 -7.15 18.40
N LYS A 113 -5.14 -7.16 19.33
CA LYS A 113 -3.98 -6.26 19.30
C LYS A 113 -3.13 -6.46 18.05
N MET A 114 -2.96 -7.72 17.61
CA MET A 114 -2.23 -8.02 16.36
C MET A 114 -2.97 -7.49 15.13
N GLU A 115 -4.28 -7.71 15.05
CA GLU A 115 -5.10 -7.19 13.96
C GLU A 115 -5.04 -5.65 13.89
N GLU A 116 -5.07 -4.97 15.04
CA GLU A 116 -4.86 -3.51 15.13
C GLU A 116 -3.45 -3.10 14.67
N HIS A 117 -2.41 -3.81 15.10
CA HIS A 117 -1.02 -3.52 14.69
C HIS A 117 -0.82 -3.64 13.18
N TYR A 118 -1.28 -4.75 12.57
CA TYR A 118 -1.20 -4.93 11.12
C TYR A 118 -2.11 -3.97 10.36
N PHE A 119 -3.26 -3.59 10.93
CA PHE A 119 -4.12 -2.57 10.35
C PHE A 119 -3.42 -1.21 10.26
N GLU A 120 -2.73 -0.79 11.33
CA GLU A 120 -1.97 0.46 11.32
C GLU A 120 -0.80 0.41 10.33
N ILE A 121 -0.05 -0.70 10.27
CA ILE A 121 1.00 -0.87 9.24
C ILE A 121 0.41 -0.73 7.83
N ARG A 122 -0.72 -1.41 7.56
CA ARG A 122 -1.38 -1.33 6.26
C ARG A 122 -1.87 0.09 5.96
N LYS A 123 -2.37 0.82 6.95
CA LYS A 123 -2.77 2.22 6.81
C LYS A 123 -1.57 3.11 6.45
N HIS A 124 -0.40 2.88 7.05
CA HIS A 124 0.82 3.58 6.66
C HIS A 124 1.20 3.30 5.20
N VAL A 125 1.20 2.03 4.78
CA VAL A 125 1.47 1.65 3.38
C VAL A 125 0.47 2.31 2.42
N LEU A 126 -0.83 2.31 2.75
CA LEU A 126 -1.86 2.96 1.94
C LEU A 126 -1.65 4.47 1.82
N LYS A 127 -1.25 5.15 2.90
CA LYS A 127 -0.93 6.59 2.83
C LYS A 127 0.20 6.91 1.86
N TYR A 128 1.23 6.06 1.78
CA TYR A 128 2.30 6.23 0.79
C TYR A 128 1.79 5.98 -0.63
N ASP A 129 0.92 4.98 -0.81
CA ASP A 129 0.28 4.71 -2.10
C ASP A 129 -0.64 5.87 -2.53
N ASP A 130 -1.36 6.51 -1.61
CA ASP A 130 -2.24 7.66 -1.92
C ASP A 130 -1.45 8.80 -2.57
N VAL A 131 -0.25 9.13 -2.06
CA VAL A 131 0.63 10.15 -2.65
C VAL A 131 1.04 9.75 -4.07
N MET A 132 1.46 8.50 -4.26
CA MET A 132 1.83 7.98 -5.58
C MET A 132 0.63 7.94 -6.54
N ASN A 133 -0.57 7.68 -6.03
CA ASN A 133 -1.78 7.63 -6.82
C ASN A 133 -2.16 9.03 -7.35
N VAL A 134 -2.10 10.06 -6.51
CA VAL A 134 -2.33 11.45 -6.95
C VAL A 134 -1.34 11.85 -8.04
N GLN A 135 -0.05 11.55 -7.87
CA GLN A 135 0.95 11.81 -8.91
C GLN A 135 0.64 11.04 -10.21
N ARG A 136 0.24 9.77 -10.09
CA ARG A 136 -0.12 8.93 -11.24
C ARG A 136 -1.33 9.48 -11.99
N GLU A 137 -2.35 9.96 -11.28
CA GLU A 137 -3.54 10.56 -11.88
C GLU A 137 -3.18 11.81 -12.70
N VAL A 138 -2.32 12.69 -12.18
CA VAL A 138 -1.85 13.88 -12.90
C VAL A 138 -1.09 13.48 -14.17
N ILE A 139 -0.09 12.61 -14.05
CA ILE A 139 0.75 12.20 -15.19
C ILE A 139 -0.07 11.45 -16.24
N TYR A 140 -0.96 10.55 -15.83
CA TYR A 140 -1.80 9.80 -16.77
C TYR A 140 -2.87 10.68 -17.41
N GLY A 141 -3.37 11.70 -16.71
CA GLY A 141 -4.23 12.73 -17.27
C GLY A 141 -3.54 13.50 -18.39
N GLN A 142 -2.34 14.05 -18.12
CA GLN A 142 -1.53 14.76 -19.13
C GLN A 142 -1.19 13.85 -20.31
N ARG A 143 -0.74 12.62 -20.04
CA ARG A 143 -0.44 11.64 -21.10
C ARG A 143 -1.66 11.34 -21.97
N ARG A 144 -2.85 11.24 -21.38
CA ARG A 144 -4.09 11.01 -22.13
C ARG A 144 -4.39 12.18 -23.07
N GLN A 145 -4.27 13.42 -22.60
CA GLN A 145 -4.47 14.61 -23.44
C GLN A 145 -3.54 14.62 -24.66
N ILE A 146 -2.26 14.27 -24.46
CA ILE A 146 -1.29 14.14 -25.56
C ILE A 146 -1.73 13.06 -26.56
N LEU A 147 -2.11 11.87 -26.06
CA LEU A 147 -2.51 10.74 -26.91
C LEU A 147 -3.83 10.97 -27.66
N GLU A 148 -4.73 11.77 -27.10
CA GLU A 148 -5.99 12.16 -27.72
C GLU A 148 -5.84 13.30 -28.74
N GLY A 149 -4.62 13.86 -28.89
CA GLY A 149 -4.34 14.89 -29.88
C GLY A 149 -4.91 16.27 -29.52
N VAL A 150 -5.08 16.55 -28.23
CA VAL A 150 -5.46 17.90 -27.75
C VAL A 150 -4.37 18.89 -28.17
N ASP A 151 -4.76 20.10 -28.58
CA ASP A 151 -3.78 21.17 -28.86
C ASP A 151 -3.12 21.62 -27.55
N LEU A 152 -1.81 21.38 -27.45
CA LEU A 152 -0.99 21.71 -26.29
C LEU A 152 -0.10 22.94 -26.53
N LYS A 153 -0.27 23.66 -27.66
CA LYS A 153 0.57 24.82 -27.98
C LYS A 153 0.59 25.82 -26.83
N GLN A 154 -0.58 26.19 -26.30
CA GLN A 154 -0.68 27.13 -25.19
C GLN A 154 0.05 26.61 -23.94
N THR A 155 -0.14 25.33 -23.58
CA THR A 155 0.52 24.73 -22.42
C THR A 155 2.05 24.71 -22.55
N ILE A 156 2.56 24.42 -23.75
CA ILE A 156 3.99 24.44 -24.03
C ILE A 156 4.53 25.87 -23.95
N THR A 157 3.81 26.85 -24.52
CA THR A 157 4.18 28.26 -24.42
C THR A 157 4.23 28.72 -22.96
N GLU A 158 3.24 28.38 -22.15
CA GLU A 158 3.22 28.69 -20.71
C GLU A 158 4.43 28.08 -19.96
N TYR A 159 4.81 26.84 -20.29
CA TYR A 159 6.01 26.22 -19.73
C TYR A 159 7.30 26.93 -20.14
N LEU A 160 7.43 27.32 -21.42
CA LEU A 160 8.58 28.06 -21.90
C LEU A 160 8.69 29.45 -21.25
N GLN A 161 7.58 30.18 -21.14
CA GLN A 161 7.54 31.46 -20.44
C GLN A 161 7.98 31.31 -18.98
N LYS A 162 7.46 30.30 -18.28
CA LYS A 162 7.88 29.99 -16.91
C LYS A 162 9.36 29.65 -16.81
N THR A 163 9.90 28.84 -17.72
CA THR A 163 11.33 28.50 -17.74
C THR A 163 12.22 29.72 -17.91
N VAL A 164 11.82 30.69 -18.75
CA VAL A 164 12.53 31.97 -18.88
C VAL A 164 12.47 32.77 -17.59
N THR A 165 11.29 32.91 -16.98
CA THR A 165 11.15 33.62 -15.70
C THR A 165 11.99 32.97 -14.60
N ASP A 166 11.93 31.64 -14.46
CA ASP A 166 12.70 30.89 -13.46
C ASP A 166 14.22 31.05 -13.69
N ALA A 167 14.66 31.12 -14.97
CA ALA A 167 16.06 31.39 -15.31
C ALA A 167 16.47 32.82 -14.93
N VAL A 168 15.66 33.82 -15.27
CA VAL A 168 15.91 35.21 -14.87
C VAL A 168 15.98 35.34 -13.35
N ASP A 169 15.09 34.68 -12.62
CA ASP A 169 15.08 34.69 -11.15
C ASP A 169 16.34 34.06 -10.55
N THR A 170 16.83 32.99 -11.18
CA THR A 170 18.00 32.23 -10.70
C THR A 170 19.32 32.97 -10.99
N TYR A 171 19.47 33.52 -12.21
CA TYR A 171 20.74 34.09 -12.67
C TYR A 171 20.81 35.62 -12.60
N CYS A 172 19.66 36.28 -12.54
CA CYS A 172 19.51 37.74 -12.40
C CYS A 172 18.63 38.09 -11.19
N PRO A 173 18.99 37.66 -9.95
CA PRO A 173 18.17 37.90 -8.77
C PRO A 173 18.08 39.39 -8.43
N GLU A 174 16.93 39.83 -7.91
CA GLU A 174 16.68 41.23 -7.51
C GLU A 174 17.66 41.77 -6.46
N SER A 175 18.25 40.88 -5.66
CA SER A 175 19.21 41.22 -4.61
C SER A 175 20.57 41.66 -5.14
N LEU A 176 20.89 41.36 -6.40
CA LEU A 176 22.18 41.67 -7.02
C LEU A 176 22.06 42.83 -7.99
N SER A 177 23.14 43.59 -8.13
CA SER A 177 23.21 44.65 -9.13
C SER A 177 23.31 44.06 -10.55
N PRO A 178 22.84 44.76 -11.61
CA PRO A 178 22.95 44.28 -12.99
C PRO A 178 24.36 43.94 -13.47
N ALA A 179 25.39 44.48 -12.80
CA ALA A 179 26.79 44.18 -13.10
C ALA A 179 27.24 42.81 -12.53
N GLU A 180 26.51 42.27 -11.57
CA GLU A 180 26.79 41.00 -10.88
C GLU A 180 25.93 39.84 -11.41
N TRP A 181 25.03 40.10 -12.38
CA TRP A 181 24.20 39.07 -12.98
C TRP A 181 25.00 38.15 -13.89
N ASP A 182 24.73 36.85 -13.78
CA ASP A 182 25.36 35.83 -14.61
C ASP A 182 24.57 35.60 -15.90
N THR A 183 24.52 36.65 -16.72
CA THR A 183 23.83 36.65 -18.02
C THR A 183 24.45 35.66 -19.01
N ASP A 184 25.73 35.35 -18.87
CA ASP A 184 26.44 34.41 -19.73
C ASP A 184 25.95 32.97 -19.46
N THR A 185 25.91 32.53 -18.19
CA THR A 185 25.39 31.20 -17.82
C THR A 185 23.89 31.07 -18.08
N MET A 186 23.10 32.12 -17.82
CA MET A 186 21.66 32.12 -18.14
C MET A 186 21.41 31.88 -19.62
N TYR A 187 22.18 32.55 -20.48
CA TYR A 187 22.08 32.40 -21.92
C TYR A 187 22.45 30.99 -22.37
N GLU A 188 23.52 30.41 -21.83
CA GLU A 188 23.92 29.03 -22.14
C GLU A 188 22.82 28.03 -21.74
N TYR A 189 22.27 28.16 -20.53
CA TYR A 189 21.16 27.33 -20.03
C TYR A 189 19.93 27.42 -20.94
N LEU A 190 19.47 28.63 -21.27
CA LEU A 190 18.31 28.82 -22.13
C LEU A 190 18.56 28.32 -23.57
N ASN A 191 19.79 28.45 -24.07
CA ASN A 191 20.16 27.97 -25.41
C ASN A 191 20.17 26.43 -25.53
N GLU A 192 20.32 25.69 -24.43
CA GLU A 192 20.16 24.22 -24.42
C GLU A 192 18.69 23.80 -24.56
N ILE A 193 17.75 24.63 -24.10
CA ILE A 193 16.32 24.33 -24.09
C ILE A 193 15.66 24.72 -25.42
N PHE A 194 16.00 25.89 -25.94
CA PHE A 194 15.57 26.36 -27.25
C PHE A 194 16.74 27.08 -27.95
N PRO A 195 16.82 27.08 -29.29
CA PRO A 195 17.99 27.57 -30.03
C PRO A 195 18.09 29.12 -30.02
N LEU A 196 18.29 29.70 -28.84
CA LEU A 196 18.34 31.14 -28.59
C LEU A 196 19.43 31.83 -29.42
N SER A 197 20.55 31.14 -29.68
CA SER A 197 21.67 31.62 -30.51
C SER A 197 21.32 31.99 -31.95
N VAL A 198 20.19 31.52 -32.47
CA VAL A 198 19.66 31.93 -33.78
C VAL A 198 19.04 33.34 -33.72
N TYR A 199 18.57 33.76 -32.55
CA TYR A 199 17.73 34.95 -32.37
C TYR A 199 18.36 36.06 -31.53
N ALA A 200 19.23 35.72 -30.60
CA ALA A 200 19.93 36.65 -29.73
C ALA A 200 21.36 36.21 -29.47
N ARG A 201 22.19 37.16 -29.06
CA ARG A 201 23.54 36.95 -28.54
C ARG A 201 23.56 37.33 -27.07
N THR A 202 24.53 36.80 -26.35
CA THR A 202 24.74 37.13 -24.94
C THR A 202 24.95 38.63 -24.70
N SER A 203 25.53 39.35 -25.66
CA SER A 203 25.67 40.81 -25.64
C SER A 203 24.33 41.55 -25.57
N ASP A 204 23.25 40.97 -26.09
CA ASP A 204 21.94 41.61 -26.15
C ASP A 204 21.25 41.63 -24.78
N LEU A 205 21.73 40.81 -23.85
CA LEU A 205 21.22 40.72 -22.47
C LEU A 205 22.02 41.60 -21.49
N LYS A 206 23.27 41.96 -21.83
CA LYS A 206 24.15 42.75 -20.96
C LYS A 206 23.66 44.19 -20.85
N GLY A 207 23.52 44.68 -19.62
CA GLY A 207 23.13 46.07 -19.33
C GLY A 207 21.63 46.36 -19.43
N LYS A 208 20.80 45.37 -19.77
CA LYS A 208 19.34 45.49 -19.66
C LYS A 208 18.90 45.45 -18.20
N LYS A 209 17.76 46.08 -17.90
CA LYS A 209 17.07 45.84 -16.63
C LYS A 209 16.43 44.45 -16.64
N ARG A 210 16.08 43.94 -15.45
CA ARG A 210 15.56 42.58 -15.27
C ARG A 210 14.27 42.36 -16.07
N GLU A 211 13.31 43.27 -15.94
CA GLU A 211 12.06 43.25 -16.71
C GLU A 211 12.34 43.30 -18.21
N GLU A 212 13.23 44.21 -18.65
CA GLU A 212 13.60 44.35 -20.06
C GLU A 212 14.30 43.11 -20.64
N ALA A 213 15.07 42.38 -19.83
CA ALA A 213 15.72 41.13 -20.21
C ALA A 213 14.69 39.99 -20.30
N GLY A 214 13.78 39.90 -19.33
CA GLY A 214 12.66 38.96 -19.35
C GLY A 214 11.77 39.18 -20.57
N ASP A 215 11.26 40.39 -20.76
CA ASP A 215 10.39 40.76 -21.88
C ASP A 215 11.06 40.49 -23.24
N PHE A 216 12.37 40.77 -23.35
CA PHE A 216 13.12 40.48 -24.56
C PHE A 216 13.18 38.98 -24.88
N LEU A 217 13.46 38.14 -23.88
CA LEU A 217 13.49 36.68 -24.04
C LEU A 217 12.10 36.11 -24.33
N LEU A 218 11.06 36.63 -23.68
CA LEU A 218 9.66 36.25 -23.92
C LEU A 218 9.21 36.64 -25.33
N ALA A 219 9.57 37.83 -25.81
CA ALA A 219 9.24 38.26 -27.17
C ALA A 219 9.93 37.39 -28.24
N ILE A 220 11.15 36.90 -27.98
CA ILE A 220 11.83 35.94 -28.86
C ILE A 220 11.08 34.61 -28.88
N LEU A 221 10.64 34.11 -27.73
CA LEU A 221 9.86 32.88 -27.64
C LEU A 221 8.56 32.97 -28.45
N GLU A 222 7.79 34.05 -28.28
CA GLU A 222 6.54 34.28 -29.02
C GLU A 222 6.76 34.36 -30.55
N ARG A 223 7.89 34.91 -30.99
CA ARG A 223 8.20 35.04 -32.41
C ARG A 223 8.66 33.73 -33.04
N THR A 224 9.14 32.80 -32.23
CA THR A 224 9.72 31.53 -32.66
C THR A 224 8.68 30.40 -32.76
N TYR A 225 7.59 30.48 -31.97
CA TYR A 225 6.55 29.44 -31.82
C TYR A 225 5.18 29.82 -32.40
#